data_AF-A0A8C6D6V9-F1
#
_entry.id   AF-A0A8C6D6V9-F1
#
_cell.length_a   1.000
_cell.length_b   1.000
_cell.length_c   1.000
_cell.angle_alpha   90.00
_cell.angle_beta   90.00
_cell.angle_gamma   90.00
#
_symmetry.space_group_name_H-M   'P 1'
#
loop_
_entity.id
_entity.type
_entity.pdbx_description
1 polymer ?
#
loop_
_entity_poly.entity_id
_entity_poly.type
_entity_poly.pdbx_seq_one_letter_code
_entity_poly.pdbx_strand_id
1 'polypeptide(L)'
;MYNWLLQNPKNHHQFWLVLCSFSAISTPGPAVRLLYAKRPGIGLSPSHRRYLGYMCDLLADKPYRPHFKPLAIKSITVSPVPFFNKQRNGCRPYCDVLIGETKIYATCADFERMKEYRVQDGKIFIPLSITVQGDVVVSMYHLRSTIGSRIQAKVTNTQIFQLQFHTGFIPLDTTVLKFTKPELDACDVPEKYPQLFQVTLDVELQPHDKCEDLTGNFRMRPAHSWPFVAQLYLTTLVPHCFPTYSLLSVQSNSIFRCSQKF
;
A
#
# COMPACT_ATOMS: atom_id res chain seq x y z
N MET A 1 -12.37 -3.01 -18.50
CA MET A 1 -10.95 -3.11 -18.92
C MET A 1 -10.70 -4.34 -19.79
N TYR A 2 -10.97 -5.58 -19.34
CA TYR A 2 -10.89 -6.80 -20.18
C TYR A 2 -11.73 -6.73 -21.46
N ASN A 3 -13.01 -6.34 -21.35
CA ASN A 3 -13.89 -6.17 -22.51
C ASN A 3 -13.44 -5.06 -23.49
N TRP A 4 -12.61 -4.10 -23.03
CA TRP A 4 -12.03 -3.04 -23.87
C TRP A 4 -10.72 -3.49 -24.53
N LEU A 5 -9.97 -4.37 -23.87
CA LEU A 5 -8.76 -4.99 -24.42
C LEU A 5 -9.12 -5.95 -25.55
N LEU A 6 -10.17 -6.78 -25.38
CA LEU A 6 -10.69 -7.68 -26.40
C LEU A 6 -11.19 -6.98 -27.69
N GLN A 7 -11.44 -5.67 -27.62
CA GLN A 7 -11.91 -4.90 -28.77
C GLN A 7 -10.80 -4.57 -29.77
N ASN A 8 -9.52 -4.64 -29.39
CA ASN A 8 -8.45 -4.28 -30.31
C ASN A 8 -7.11 -5.01 -30.02
N PRO A 9 -6.62 -5.87 -30.93
CA PRO A 9 -5.38 -6.64 -30.72
C PRO A 9 -4.12 -5.78 -30.54
N LYS A 10 -4.12 -4.49 -30.93
CA LYS A 10 -3.00 -3.57 -30.64
C LYS A 10 -2.92 -3.15 -29.17
N ASN A 11 -4.03 -3.17 -28.44
CA ASN A 11 -4.08 -2.90 -26.99
C ASN A 11 -3.57 -4.08 -26.16
N HIS A 12 -3.41 -5.26 -26.77
CA HIS A 12 -2.97 -6.48 -26.09
C HIS A 12 -1.49 -6.45 -25.73
N HIS A 13 -0.60 -5.90 -26.58
CA HIS A 13 0.82 -6.23 -26.50
C HIS A 13 1.52 -5.86 -25.18
N GLN A 14 1.20 -4.74 -24.54
CA GLN A 14 1.92 -4.30 -23.33
C GLN A 14 1.29 -4.76 -22.01
N PHE A 15 -0.04 -4.93 -21.96
CA PHE A 15 -0.74 -5.44 -20.76
C PHE A 15 -0.65 -6.96 -20.66
N TRP A 16 -0.85 -7.67 -21.79
CA TRP A 16 -0.66 -9.11 -21.84
C TRP A 16 0.80 -9.50 -21.64
N LEU A 17 1.80 -8.77 -22.14
CA LEU A 17 3.20 -9.15 -21.82
C LEU A 17 3.47 -9.17 -20.32
N VAL A 18 2.84 -8.29 -19.54
CA VAL A 18 2.98 -8.30 -18.07
C VAL A 18 2.15 -9.44 -17.47
N LEU A 19 0.84 -9.53 -17.74
CA LEU A 19 -0.05 -10.55 -17.18
C LEU A 19 0.23 -12.00 -17.67
N CYS A 20 0.58 -12.19 -18.94
CA CYS A 20 0.93 -13.49 -19.53
C CYS A 20 2.30 -13.98 -19.04
N SER A 21 3.21 -13.06 -18.67
CA SER A 21 4.41 -13.45 -17.94
C SER A 21 4.09 -14.01 -16.56
N PHE A 22 3.01 -13.56 -15.91
CA PHE A 22 2.59 -14.08 -14.60
C PHE A 22 1.78 -15.38 -14.68
N SER A 23 1.06 -15.65 -15.78
CA SER A 23 0.42 -16.96 -15.99
C SER A 23 1.40 -18.05 -16.46
N ALA A 24 2.55 -17.68 -17.01
CA ALA A 24 3.62 -18.61 -17.39
C ALA A 24 4.65 -18.83 -16.28
N ILE A 25 4.67 -17.96 -15.25
CA ILE A 25 5.64 -17.98 -14.16
C ILE A 25 4.89 -18.06 -12.84
N SER A 26 4.79 -19.27 -12.28
CA SER A 26 4.09 -19.56 -11.02
C SER A 26 4.75 -18.98 -9.76
N THR A 27 5.79 -18.14 -9.92
CA THR A 27 6.56 -17.56 -8.81
C THR A 27 6.89 -16.08 -9.06
N PRO A 28 6.86 -15.22 -8.02
CA PRO A 28 7.03 -13.78 -8.18
C PRO A 28 8.46 -13.38 -8.59
N GLY A 29 9.48 -14.16 -8.17
CA GLY A 29 10.90 -13.84 -8.41
C GLY A 29 11.27 -13.76 -9.90
N PRO A 30 11.06 -14.82 -10.70
CA PRO A 30 11.37 -14.79 -12.12
C PRO A 30 10.51 -13.78 -12.91
N ALA A 31 9.27 -13.55 -12.49
CA ALA A 31 8.39 -12.58 -13.14
C ALA A 31 8.88 -11.13 -12.92
N VAL A 32 9.35 -10.79 -11.72
CA VAL A 32 10.00 -9.49 -11.45
C VAL A 32 11.31 -9.35 -12.23
N ARG A 33 12.13 -10.41 -12.34
CA ARG A 33 13.36 -10.38 -13.14
C ARG A 33 13.07 -10.13 -14.63
N LEU A 34 12.05 -10.78 -15.17
CA LEU A 34 11.62 -10.57 -16.56
C LEU A 34 11.11 -9.14 -16.77
N LEU A 35 10.34 -8.59 -15.82
CA LEU A 35 9.91 -7.19 -15.86
C LEU A 35 11.11 -6.24 -15.91
N TYR A 36 12.11 -6.43 -15.04
CA TYR A 36 13.31 -5.59 -15.03
C TYR A 36 14.16 -5.74 -16.29
N ALA A 37 14.28 -6.95 -16.84
CA ALA A 37 14.97 -7.18 -18.10
C ALA A 37 14.28 -6.50 -19.29
N LYS A 38 12.94 -6.45 -19.28
CA LYS A 38 12.16 -5.79 -20.33
C LYS A 38 12.03 -4.28 -20.12
N ARG A 39 12.15 -3.80 -18.88
CA ARG A 39 11.98 -2.40 -18.49
C ARG A 39 13.00 -1.99 -17.43
N PRO A 40 14.27 -1.79 -17.83
CA PRO A 40 15.30 -1.31 -16.92
C PRO A 40 14.91 0.06 -16.35
N GLY A 41 15.16 0.27 -15.06
CA GLY A 41 14.88 1.54 -14.36
C GLY A 41 13.52 1.62 -13.66
N ILE A 42 12.59 0.69 -13.88
CA ILE A 42 11.35 0.63 -13.08
C ILE A 42 11.62 -0.12 -11.77
N GLY A 43 11.65 0.60 -10.65
CA GLY A 43 11.73 -0.01 -9.33
C GLY A 43 10.34 -0.32 -8.79
N LEU A 44 10.01 -1.60 -8.60
CA LEU A 44 8.79 -1.95 -7.86
C LEU A 44 8.98 -1.63 -6.38
N SER A 45 7.95 -1.09 -5.73
CA SER A 45 7.95 -0.95 -4.28
C SER A 45 7.81 -2.31 -3.61
N PRO A 46 8.21 -2.45 -2.33
CA PRO A 46 7.94 -3.66 -1.56
C PRO A 46 6.48 -4.12 -1.58
N SER A 47 5.51 -3.21 -1.44
CA SER A 47 4.09 -3.56 -1.55
C SER A 47 3.71 -4.04 -2.94
N HIS A 48 4.20 -3.40 -4.02
CA HIS A 48 3.95 -3.91 -5.37
C HIS A 48 4.46 -5.36 -5.53
N ARG A 49 5.65 -5.68 -5.00
CA ARG A 49 6.16 -7.07 -4.99
C ARG A 49 5.28 -8.02 -4.18
N ARG A 50 4.77 -7.58 -3.03
CA ARG A 50 3.85 -8.36 -2.19
C ARG A 50 2.55 -8.69 -2.93
N TYR A 51 1.97 -7.71 -3.62
CA TYR A 51 0.77 -7.89 -4.43
C TYR A 51 1.00 -8.78 -5.67
N LEU A 52 2.21 -8.75 -6.24
CA LEU A 52 2.60 -9.74 -7.25
C LEU A 52 2.66 -11.15 -6.65
N GLY A 53 3.13 -11.30 -5.41
CA GLY A 53 3.05 -12.56 -4.68
C GLY A 53 1.61 -13.07 -4.56
N TYR A 54 0.70 -12.21 -4.10
CA TYR A 54 -0.73 -12.54 -4.01
C TYR A 54 -1.32 -12.97 -5.36
N MET A 55 -0.91 -12.33 -6.45
CA MET A 55 -1.32 -12.74 -7.80
C MET A 55 -0.82 -14.13 -8.15
N CYS A 56 0.43 -14.46 -7.85
CA CYS A 56 0.95 -15.82 -8.06
C CYS A 56 0.17 -16.84 -7.22
N ASP A 57 -0.14 -16.53 -5.96
CA ASP A 57 -0.90 -17.44 -5.08
C ASP A 57 -2.32 -17.72 -5.61
N LEU A 58 -2.98 -16.72 -6.19
CA LEU A 58 -4.32 -16.86 -6.78
C LEU A 58 -4.31 -17.60 -8.13
N LEU A 59 -3.20 -17.56 -8.85
CA LEU A 59 -3.06 -18.14 -10.19
C LEU A 59 -2.32 -19.49 -10.19
N ALA A 60 -1.85 -19.95 -9.03
CA ALA A 60 -1.16 -21.23 -8.89
C ALA A 60 -2.05 -22.42 -9.28
N ASP A 61 -1.44 -23.54 -9.64
CA ASP A 61 -2.15 -24.79 -9.99
C ASP A 61 -3.11 -25.25 -8.88
N LYS A 62 -2.74 -24.98 -7.63
CA LYS A 62 -3.62 -25.05 -6.46
C LYS A 62 -3.84 -23.62 -5.93
N PRO A 63 -4.89 -22.92 -6.41
CA PRO A 63 -5.11 -21.52 -6.05
C PRO A 63 -5.33 -21.33 -4.55
N TYR A 64 -4.63 -20.38 -3.96
CA TYR A 64 -4.95 -19.89 -2.62
C TYR A 64 -6.35 -19.27 -2.61
N ARG A 65 -7.10 -19.49 -1.52
CA ARG A 65 -8.44 -18.93 -1.32
C ARG A 65 -8.39 -17.95 -0.16
N PRO A 66 -8.36 -16.64 -0.43
CA PRO A 66 -8.39 -15.64 0.62
C PRO A 66 -9.63 -15.78 1.48
N HIS A 67 -9.46 -15.67 2.80
CA HIS A 67 -10.59 -15.65 3.73
C HIS A 67 -11.23 -14.27 3.79
N PHE A 68 -12.41 -14.19 4.44
CA PHE A 68 -13.20 -12.96 4.59
C PHE A 68 -13.27 -12.44 6.04
N LYS A 69 -12.48 -13.03 6.94
CA LYS A 69 -12.35 -12.59 8.33
C LYS A 69 -11.75 -11.18 8.42
N PRO A 70 -12.43 -10.24 9.10
CA PRO A 70 -11.85 -8.95 9.43
C PRO A 70 -10.60 -9.09 10.30
N LEU A 71 -9.67 -8.17 10.14
CA LEU A 71 -8.46 -8.06 10.95
C LEU A 71 -8.60 -6.88 11.91
N ALA A 72 -8.59 -7.15 13.21
CA ALA A 72 -8.43 -6.11 14.21
C ALA A 72 -6.95 -5.71 14.28
N ILE A 73 -6.66 -4.43 14.07
CA ILE A 73 -5.33 -3.84 14.27
C ILE A 73 -5.38 -3.12 15.61
N LYS A 74 -4.77 -3.73 16.63
CA LYS A 74 -4.76 -3.26 18.01
C LYS A 74 -3.84 -2.06 18.15
N SER A 75 -2.60 -2.17 17.65
CA SER A 75 -1.60 -1.11 17.75
C SER A 75 -0.56 -1.18 16.64
N ILE A 76 0.14 -0.07 16.45
CA ILE A 76 1.36 0.01 15.64
C ILE A 76 2.55 0.37 16.55
N THR A 77 3.65 -0.36 16.38
CA THR A 77 4.93 -0.05 17.01
C THR A 77 5.99 0.20 15.94
N VAL A 78 6.76 1.27 16.10
CA VAL A 78 7.88 1.62 15.22
C VAL A 78 9.13 1.75 16.06
N SER A 79 10.19 1.02 15.70
CA SER A 79 11.43 1.01 16.46
C SER A 79 12.65 0.72 15.59
N PRO A 80 13.81 1.37 15.83
CA PRO A 80 13.98 2.53 16.72
C PRO A 80 13.30 3.81 16.20
N VAL A 81 13.26 4.88 17.01
CA VAL A 81 12.66 6.17 16.62
C VAL A 81 13.40 6.79 15.42
N PRO A 82 12.71 7.18 14.32
CA PRO A 82 13.35 7.77 13.15
C PRO A 82 13.62 9.28 13.29
N PHE A 83 14.48 9.84 12.44
CA PHE A 83 15.13 11.15 12.61
C PHE A 83 14.56 12.24 11.68
N PHE A 84 13.27 12.55 11.80
CA PHE A 84 12.57 13.45 10.89
C PHE A 84 12.54 14.92 11.32
N ASN A 85 12.72 15.21 12.61
CA ASN A 85 12.76 16.58 13.11
C ASN A 85 14.01 17.33 12.61
N LYS A 86 14.04 18.66 12.84
CA LYS A 86 15.14 19.51 12.36
C LYS A 86 16.50 19.11 12.95
N GLN A 87 16.53 18.62 14.19
CA GLN A 87 17.74 18.21 14.90
C GLN A 87 18.22 16.79 14.56
N ARG A 88 17.49 16.06 13.70
CA ARG A 88 17.80 14.66 13.32
C ARG A 88 17.96 13.71 14.52
N ASN A 89 17.12 13.90 15.54
CA ASN A 89 17.18 13.10 16.77
C ASN A 89 15.79 12.65 17.26
N GLY A 90 14.80 12.64 16.36
CA GLY A 90 13.43 12.26 16.70
C GLY A 90 12.42 12.63 15.64
N CYS A 91 11.14 12.44 15.95
CA CYS A 91 10.02 12.81 15.09
C CYS A 91 8.77 13.11 15.93
N ARG A 92 7.77 13.72 15.29
CA ARG A 92 6.42 13.93 15.82
C ARG A 92 5.42 13.16 14.93
N PRO A 93 5.19 11.87 15.20
CA PRO A 93 4.53 10.97 14.26
C PRO A 93 3.00 11.00 14.39
N TYR A 94 2.30 10.79 13.29
CA TYR A 94 0.91 10.31 13.27
C TYR A 94 0.75 9.20 12.23
N CYS A 95 -0.31 8.40 12.37
CA CYS A 95 -0.62 7.28 11.50
C CYS A 95 -1.97 7.52 10.79
N ASP A 96 -2.02 7.22 9.49
CA ASP A 96 -3.25 7.09 8.70
C ASP A 96 -3.46 5.61 8.36
N VAL A 97 -4.71 5.16 8.37
CA VAL A 97 -5.11 3.84 7.87
C VAL A 97 -6.21 4.01 6.82
N LEU A 98 -6.01 3.36 5.67
CA LEU A 98 -6.92 3.40 4.53
C LEU A 98 -7.33 1.99 4.13
N ILE A 99 -8.53 1.87 3.58
CA ILE A 99 -8.97 0.68 2.82
C ILE A 99 -9.09 1.10 1.35
N GLY A 100 -8.29 0.49 0.48
CA GLY A 100 -8.08 0.99 -0.89
C GLY A 100 -7.56 2.42 -0.86
N GLU A 101 -8.36 3.36 -1.38
CA GLU A 101 -8.05 4.79 -1.39
C GLU A 101 -8.83 5.58 -0.31
N THR A 102 -9.72 4.91 0.42
CA THR A 102 -10.57 5.56 1.43
C THR A 102 -9.89 5.52 2.78
N LYS A 103 -9.55 6.71 3.31
CA LYS A 103 -9.07 6.86 4.67
C LYS A 103 -10.19 6.54 5.66
N ILE A 104 -9.96 5.54 6.50
CA ILE A 104 -10.92 5.09 7.52
C ILE A 104 -10.53 5.54 8.93
N TYR A 105 -9.26 5.87 9.15
CA TYR A 105 -8.74 6.24 10.47
C TYR A 105 -7.50 7.13 10.36
N ALA A 106 -7.34 8.03 11.32
CA ALA A 106 -6.17 8.89 11.47
C ALA A 106 -5.91 9.18 12.95
N THR A 107 -4.66 9.12 13.38
CA THR A 107 -4.24 9.50 14.74
C THR A 107 -3.77 10.95 14.82
N CYS A 108 -3.90 11.71 13.71
CA CYS A 108 -3.51 13.10 13.65
C CYS A 108 -4.45 13.94 14.52
N ALA A 109 -3.88 14.79 15.37
CA ALA A 109 -4.56 15.78 16.17
C ALA A 109 -3.89 17.16 15.99
N ASP A 110 -4.37 18.17 16.70
CA ASP A 110 -3.74 19.49 16.72
C ASP A 110 -2.24 19.37 17.03
N PHE A 111 -1.41 20.16 16.36
CA PHE A 111 0.06 20.05 16.41
C PHE A 111 0.62 20.05 17.85
N GLU A 112 0.01 20.81 18.75
CA GLU A 112 0.41 20.91 20.16
C GLU A 112 0.05 19.66 20.99
N ARG A 113 -0.95 18.88 20.57
CA ARG A 113 -1.36 17.63 21.22
C ARG A 113 -0.54 16.42 20.73
N MET A 114 0.15 16.58 19.61
CA MET A 114 0.93 15.50 19.00
C MET A 114 2.25 15.29 19.75
N LYS A 115 2.39 14.12 20.38
CA LYS A 115 3.61 13.73 21.10
C LYS A 115 4.83 13.72 20.16
N GLU A 116 5.91 14.36 20.60
CA GLU A 116 7.23 14.23 20.00
C GLU A 116 8.00 13.08 20.67
N TYR A 117 8.66 12.26 19.85
CA TYR A 117 9.50 11.16 20.27
C TYR A 117 10.95 11.49 19.92
N ARG A 118 11.87 11.19 20.83
CA ARG A 118 13.32 11.30 20.68
C ARG A 118 13.95 9.92 20.67
N VAL A 119 15.24 9.85 20.32
CA VAL A 119 16.02 8.60 20.38
C VAL A 119 15.88 7.89 21.74
N GLN A 120 15.83 8.65 22.83
CA GLN A 120 15.72 8.14 24.20
C GLN A 120 14.39 7.41 24.48
N ASP A 121 13.31 7.70 23.75
CA ASP A 121 12.04 6.97 23.89
C ASP A 121 12.15 5.52 23.39
N GLY A 122 13.16 5.21 22.56
CA GLY A 122 13.45 3.88 22.02
C GLY A 122 12.47 3.39 20.95
N LYS A 123 11.16 3.62 21.12
CA LYS A 123 10.11 3.24 20.18
C LYS A 123 8.93 4.19 20.19
N ILE A 124 8.21 4.23 19.07
CA ILE A 124 6.89 4.84 18.96
C ILE A 124 5.87 3.72 19.14
N PHE A 125 4.90 3.91 20.04
CA PHE A 125 3.78 2.99 20.25
C PHE A 125 2.49 3.79 20.14
N ILE A 126 1.60 3.40 19.23
CA ILE A 126 0.32 4.07 19.01
C ILE A 126 -0.80 3.01 18.99
N PRO A 127 -1.73 3.02 19.95
CA PRO A 127 -2.93 2.19 19.89
C PRO A 127 -3.82 2.69 18.73
N LEU A 128 -4.37 1.75 17.96
CA LEU A 128 -5.25 2.04 16.82
C LEU A 128 -6.68 1.57 17.09
N SER A 129 -6.84 0.35 17.64
CA SER A 129 -8.15 -0.23 17.98
C SER A 129 -9.17 -0.17 16.84
N ILE A 130 -8.75 -0.50 15.62
CA ILE A 130 -9.59 -0.51 14.42
C ILE A 130 -9.76 -1.91 13.86
N THR A 131 -10.85 -2.16 13.13
CA THR A 131 -11.07 -3.42 12.41
C THR A 131 -11.21 -3.15 10.92
N VAL A 132 -10.45 -3.89 10.11
CA VAL A 132 -10.32 -3.68 8.66
C VAL A 132 -10.52 -4.98 7.88
N GLN A 133 -10.91 -4.88 6.61
CA GLN A 133 -11.02 -6.01 5.70
C GLN A 133 -10.72 -5.53 4.27
N GLY A 134 -10.14 -6.39 3.45
CA GLY A 134 -9.68 -6.07 2.08
C GLY A 134 -8.25 -5.55 2.03
N ASP A 135 -8.01 -4.63 1.09
CA ASP A 135 -6.74 -3.94 0.83
C ASP A 135 -6.48 -2.83 1.83
N VAL A 136 -5.49 -3.00 2.70
CA VAL A 136 -5.17 -2.07 3.79
C VAL A 136 -3.89 -1.32 3.48
N VAL A 137 -3.92 0.00 3.64
CA VAL A 137 -2.74 0.87 3.59
C VAL A 137 -2.54 1.47 4.97
N VAL A 138 -1.31 1.36 5.49
CA VAL A 138 -0.90 2.01 6.73
C VAL A 138 0.27 2.95 6.41
N SER A 139 0.10 4.22 6.74
CA SER A 139 1.10 5.26 6.47
C SER A 139 1.41 6.03 7.73
N MET A 140 2.69 6.33 7.96
CA MET A 140 3.14 7.18 9.06
C MET A 140 3.83 8.42 8.54
N TYR A 141 3.60 9.55 9.20
CA TYR A 141 4.11 10.86 8.79
C TYR A 141 4.66 11.63 10.00
N HIS A 142 5.63 12.50 9.76
CA HIS A 142 6.12 13.49 10.72
C HIS A 142 5.37 14.82 10.55
N LEU A 143 4.70 15.32 11.61
CA LEU A 143 4.18 16.69 11.66
C LEU A 143 5.30 17.70 11.92
N ARG A 144 5.30 18.77 11.15
CA ARG A 144 6.23 19.90 11.31
C ARG A 144 5.45 21.21 11.32
N SER A 145 5.65 22.02 12.35
CA SER A 145 5.19 23.41 12.39
C SER A 145 6.32 24.34 11.91
N THR A 146 5.98 25.27 11.04
CA THR A 146 6.88 26.32 10.55
C THR A 146 6.18 27.66 10.65
N ILE A 147 6.93 28.71 10.99
CA ILE A 147 6.40 30.08 11.01
C ILE A 147 6.38 30.57 9.55
N GLY A 148 5.18 30.82 9.02
CA GLY A 148 5.00 31.36 7.67
C GLY A 148 5.31 32.85 7.58
N SER A 149 5.33 33.39 6.35
CA SER A 149 5.64 34.79 6.06
C SER A 149 4.69 35.82 6.72
N ARG A 150 3.50 35.39 7.15
CA ARG A 150 2.50 36.22 7.85
C ARG A 150 2.48 35.99 9.37
N ILE A 151 3.51 35.38 9.96
CA ILE A 151 3.56 35.02 11.40
C ILE A 151 2.39 34.08 11.78
N GLN A 152 1.93 33.27 10.82
CA GLN A 152 0.96 32.20 11.08
C GLN A 152 1.67 30.85 11.05
N ALA A 153 1.34 29.97 11.99
CA ALA A 153 1.87 28.61 12.02
C ALA A 153 1.34 27.82 10.82
N LYS A 154 2.24 27.41 9.94
CA LYS A 154 1.94 26.48 8.85
C LYS A 154 2.39 25.09 9.26
N VAL A 155 1.42 24.21 9.48
CA VAL A 155 1.66 22.79 9.75
C VAL A 155 1.77 22.05 8.41
N THR A 156 2.88 21.34 8.22
CA THR A 156 3.09 20.43 7.10
C THR A 156 3.42 19.04 7.62
N ASN A 157 3.37 18.04 6.73
CA ASN A 157 3.78 16.69 7.05
C ASN A 157 4.88 16.21 6.09
N THR A 158 5.63 15.20 6.52
CA THR A 158 6.60 14.48 5.68
C THR A 158 6.42 12.99 5.94
N GLN A 159 6.24 12.20 4.88
CA GLN A 159 5.99 10.77 5.01
C GLN A 159 7.23 10.04 5.55
N ILE A 160 7.03 9.20 6.56
CA ILE A 160 8.07 8.35 7.16
C ILE A 160 8.09 7.00 6.47
N PHE A 161 6.94 6.37 6.26
CA PHE A 161 6.83 5.14 5.49
C PHE A 161 5.38 4.91 5.06
N GLN A 162 5.21 3.92 4.17
CA GLN A 162 3.94 3.28 3.89
C GLN A 162 4.12 1.77 3.81
N LEU A 163 3.08 1.03 4.14
CA LEU A 163 3.00 -0.41 3.92
C LEU A 163 1.58 -0.76 3.46
N GLN A 164 1.47 -1.82 2.65
CA GLN A 164 0.19 -2.30 2.14
C GLN A 164 0.10 -3.82 2.20
N PHE A 165 -1.06 -4.34 2.57
CA PHE A 165 -1.34 -5.78 2.59
C PHE A 165 -2.83 -6.03 2.41
N HIS A 166 -3.20 -7.23 1.98
CA HIS A 166 -4.59 -7.65 1.88
C HIS A 166 -4.91 -8.63 3.01
N THR A 167 -5.92 -8.31 3.82
CA THR A 167 -6.30 -9.08 5.03
C THR A 167 -6.57 -10.57 4.75
N GLY A 168 -7.20 -10.92 3.63
CA GLY A 168 -7.49 -12.32 3.27
C GLY A 168 -6.26 -13.20 2.99
N PHE A 169 -5.06 -12.63 2.90
CA PHE A 169 -3.80 -13.36 2.73
C PHE A 169 -3.02 -13.51 4.05
N ILE A 170 -3.58 -13.03 5.16
CA ILE A 170 -2.96 -13.15 6.48
C ILE A 170 -3.31 -14.52 7.09
N PRO A 171 -2.34 -15.35 7.53
CA PRO A 171 -2.63 -16.61 8.20
C PRO A 171 -3.53 -16.43 9.44
N LEU A 172 -4.44 -17.38 9.67
CA LEU A 172 -5.50 -17.28 10.68
C LEU A 172 -4.99 -17.15 12.14
N ASP A 173 -3.80 -17.63 12.40
CA ASP A 173 -3.09 -17.63 13.68
C ASP A 173 -2.17 -16.42 13.87
N THR A 174 -2.17 -15.47 12.92
CA THR A 174 -1.29 -14.30 12.98
C THR A 174 -1.71 -13.35 14.09
N THR A 175 -0.78 -13.09 15.02
CA THR A 175 -0.92 -12.08 16.07
C THR A 175 -0.05 -10.84 15.86
N VAL A 176 0.98 -10.94 15.01
CA VAL A 176 1.90 -9.83 14.71
C VAL A 176 2.26 -9.82 13.24
N LEU A 177 2.11 -8.65 12.59
CA LEU A 177 2.68 -8.38 11.27
C LEU A 177 3.94 -7.55 11.44
N LYS A 178 5.08 -8.04 10.95
CA LYS A 178 6.38 -7.37 11.05
C LYS A 178 6.87 -6.95 9.67
N PHE A 179 7.33 -5.70 9.56
CA PHE A 179 7.90 -5.12 8.36
C PHE A 179 9.25 -4.46 8.69
N THR A 180 10.32 -4.96 8.10
CA THR A 180 11.65 -4.36 8.16
C THR A 180 11.78 -3.21 7.16
N LYS A 181 12.78 -2.34 7.31
CA LYS A 181 13.00 -1.21 6.39
C LYS A 181 12.97 -1.56 4.88
N PRO A 182 13.53 -2.69 4.40
CA PRO A 182 13.42 -3.09 2.98
C PRO A 182 12.01 -3.50 2.53
N GLU A 183 11.08 -3.70 3.47
CA GLU A 183 9.70 -4.13 3.22
C GLU A 183 8.68 -2.98 3.25
N LEU A 184 9.18 -1.75 3.46
CA LEU A 184 8.41 -0.51 3.55
C LEU A 184 8.54 0.34 2.27
N ASP A 185 7.42 0.92 1.84
CA ASP A 185 7.34 1.87 0.74
C ASP A 185 7.57 3.32 1.23
N ALA A 186 7.68 4.24 0.26
CA ALA A 186 7.66 5.69 0.48
C ALA A 186 8.59 6.19 1.59
N CYS A 187 9.73 5.52 1.75
CA CYS A 187 10.75 5.94 2.68
C CYS A 187 11.53 7.12 2.10
N ASP A 188 11.88 8.06 2.97
CA ASP A 188 12.79 9.18 2.73
C ASP A 188 14.25 8.69 2.66
N VAL A 189 15.21 9.61 2.67
CA VAL A 189 16.65 9.31 2.58
C VAL A 189 17.10 8.39 3.73
N PRO A 190 18.02 7.43 3.47
CA PRO A 190 18.41 6.39 4.44
C PRO A 190 18.89 6.93 5.79
N GLU A 191 19.53 8.09 5.81
CA GLU A 191 20.12 8.70 7.02
C GLU A 191 19.06 9.11 8.04
N LYS A 192 17.79 9.19 7.65
CA LYS A 192 16.67 9.45 8.58
C LYS A 192 16.21 8.20 9.33
N TYR A 193 16.74 7.02 8.99
CA TYR A 193 16.31 5.76 9.59
C TYR A 193 17.44 5.13 10.41
N PRO A 194 17.17 4.75 11.66
CA PRO A 194 18.14 4.01 12.47
C PRO A 194 18.41 2.61 11.90
N GLN A 195 19.53 2.01 12.31
CA GLN A 195 19.81 0.61 12.01
C GLN A 195 18.68 -0.29 12.54
N LEU A 196 18.37 -1.34 11.79
CA LEU A 196 17.32 -2.31 12.10
C LEU A 196 15.92 -1.69 12.28
N PHE A 197 15.67 -0.52 11.68
CA PHE A 197 14.35 0.10 11.67
C PHE A 197 13.28 -0.89 11.18
N GLN A 198 12.24 -1.04 11.99
CA GLN A 198 11.13 -1.96 11.75
C GLN A 198 9.81 -1.39 12.27
N VAL A 199 8.73 -1.88 11.69
CA VAL A 199 7.34 -1.58 12.02
C VAL A 199 6.64 -2.88 12.34
N THR A 200 5.92 -2.94 13.45
CA THR A 200 5.09 -4.09 13.82
C THR A 200 3.65 -3.65 14.07
N LEU A 201 2.70 -4.40 13.53
CA LEU A 201 1.28 -4.29 13.86
C LEU A 201 0.91 -5.45 14.78
N ASP A 202 0.34 -5.13 15.93
CA ASP A 202 -0.33 -6.10 16.80
C ASP A 202 -1.74 -6.30 16.25
N VAL A 203 -2.08 -7.53 15.88
CA VAL A 203 -3.28 -7.86 15.12
C VAL A 203 -4.01 -9.08 15.66
N GLU A 204 -5.28 -9.19 15.33
CA GLU A 204 -6.09 -10.37 15.64
C GLU A 204 -7.18 -10.55 14.58
N LEU A 205 -7.21 -11.72 13.95
CA LEU A 205 -8.28 -12.06 13.02
C LEU A 205 -9.57 -12.37 13.78
N GLN A 206 -10.66 -11.76 13.34
CA GLN A 206 -11.97 -11.96 13.94
C GLN A 206 -12.54 -13.35 13.57
N PRO A 207 -13.26 -14.02 14.49
CA PRO A 207 -13.69 -15.40 14.29
C PRO A 207 -14.74 -15.53 13.19
N HIS A 208 -15.57 -14.50 12.99
CA HIS A 208 -16.66 -14.49 12.02
C HIS A 208 -16.29 -13.70 10.77
N ASP A 209 -16.74 -14.20 9.63
CA ASP A 209 -16.66 -13.47 8.38
C ASP A 209 -17.62 -12.27 8.44
N LYS A 210 -17.23 -11.13 7.86
CA LYS A 210 -18.10 -9.95 7.80
C LYS A 210 -19.24 -10.22 6.81
N CYS A 211 -20.48 -9.89 7.18
CA CYS A 211 -21.59 -9.86 6.23
C CYS A 211 -21.34 -8.71 5.24
N GLU A 212 -21.19 -9.03 3.96
CA GLU A 212 -20.92 -8.03 2.93
C GLU A 212 -22.19 -7.25 2.57
N ASP A 213 -22.37 -6.07 3.16
CA ASP A 213 -23.25 -5.06 2.58
C ASP A 213 -22.50 -4.36 1.45
N LEU A 214 -22.92 -4.67 0.22
CA LEU A 214 -22.42 -4.18 -1.08
C LEU A 214 -21.20 -4.94 -1.65
N THR A 215 -21.49 -6.02 -2.38
CA THR A 215 -20.72 -6.50 -3.56
C THR A 215 -19.32 -7.11 -3.36
N GLY A 216 -19.18 -8.29 -2.75
CA GLY A 216 -17.96 -9.11 -2.91
C GLY A 216 -18.16 -10.27 -3.87
N ASN A 217 -18.18 -9.93 -5.15
CA ASN A 217 -18.08 -10.87 -6.27
C ASN A 217 -16.76 -11.67 -6.33
N PHE A 218 -15.95 -11.74 -5.26
CA PHE A 218 -14.67 -12.48 -5.23
C PHE A 218 -14.85 -13.98 -5.53
N ARG A 219 -16.00 -14.55 -5.15
CA ARG A 219 -16.30 -15.97 -5.36
C ARG A 219 -16.57 -16.35 -6.82
N MET A 220 -16.88 -15.37 -7.69
CA MET A 220 -17.31 -15.61 -9.08
C MET A 220 -16.59 -14.74 -10.13
N ARG A 221 -15.57 -13.96 -9.74
CA ARG A 221 -14.88 -13.04 -10.66
C ARG A 221 -13.48 -13.54 -11.02
N PRO A 222 -13.13 -13.59 -12.32
CA PRO A 222 -11.80 -13.98 -12.75
C PRO A 222 -10.73 -13.00 -12.22
N ALA A 223 -9.53 -13.52 -11.90
CA ALA A 223 -8.44 -12.84 -11.17
C ALA A 223 -8.13 -11.41 -11.68
N HIS A 224 -8.32 -11.15 -12.98
CA HIS A 224 -8.08 -9.87 -13.63
C HIS A 224 -9.08 -8.74 -13.29
N SER A 225 -10.16 -9.04 -12.55
CA SER A 225 -11.18 -8.06 -12.16
C SER A 225 -11.09 -7.64 -10.69
N TRP A 226 -10.00 -8.01 -10.02
CA TRP A 226 -9.75 -7.72 -8.62
C TRP A 226 -9.19 -6.29 -8.46
N PRO A 227 -9.65 -5.49 -7.48
CA PRO A 227 -9.28 -4.08 -7.32
C PRO A 227 -7.76 -3.84 -7.25
N PHE A 228 -7.01 -4.72 -6.60
CA PHE A 228 -5.56 -4.57 -6.49
C PHE A 228 -4.79 -4.83 -7.80
N VAL A 229 -5.35 -5.60 -8.75
CA VAL A 229 -4.75 -5.77 -10.09
C VAL A 229 -4.83 -4.46 -10.86
N ALA A 230 -5.96 -3.75 -10.72
CA ALA A 230 -6.12 -2.42 -11.28
C ALA A 230 -5.16 -1.42 -10.63
N GLN A 231 -4.97 -1.49 -9.30
CA GLN A 231 -4.04 -0.60 -8.59
C GLN A 231 -2.59 -0.79 -9.06
N LEU A 232 -2.07 -2.03 -9.06
CA LEU A 232 -0.71 -2.32 -9.54
C LEU A 232 -0.51 -1.86 -10.99
N TYR A 233 -1.54 -1.98 -11.83
CA TYR A 233 -1.48 -1.50 -13.20
C TYR A 233 -1.44 0.03 -13.28
N LEU A 234 -2.34 0.72 -12.59
CA LEU A 234 -2.48 2.18 -12.63
C LEU A 234 -1.31 2.93 -11.99
N THR A 235 -0.74 2.42 -10.90
CA THR A 235 0.33 3.12 -10.15
C THR A 235 1.72 2.86 -10.70
N THR A 236 1.96 1.68 -11.29
CA THR A 236 3.32 1.24 -11.67
C THR A 236 3.53 1.09 -13.17
N LEU A 237 2.52 0.63 -13.91
CA LEU A 237 2.68 0.29 -15.32
C LEU A 237 2.21 1.40 -16.25
N VAL A 238 1.11 2.09 -15.91
CA VAL A 238 0.56 3.19 -16.74
C VAL A 238 1.51 4.39 -16.85
N PRO A 239 2.12 4.94 -15.78
CA PRO A 239 2.97 6.13 -15.88
C PRO A 239 4.22 5.91 -16.74
N HIS A 240 4.72 4.68 -16.81
CA HIS A 240 5.90 4.31 -17.58
C HIS A 240 5.60 3.75 -18.98
N CYS A 241 4.41 3.18 -19.21
CA CYS A 241 3.94 2.82 -20.55
C CYS A 241 3.52 4.04 -21.38
N PHE A 242 2.98 5.07 -20.71
CA PHE A 242 2.24 6.15 -21.34
C PHE A 242 2.54 7.50 -20.64
N PRO A 243 3.73 8.09 -20.84
CA PRO A 243 4.15 9.33 -20.16
C PRO A 243 3.29 10.57 -20.50
N THR A 244 2.39 10.49 -21.48
CA THR A 244 1.50 11.58 -21.91
C THR A 244 0.10 11.55 -21.32
N TYR A 245 -0.27 10.51 -20.56
CA TYR A 245 -1.63 10.41 -19.99
C TYR A 245 -1.63 10.82 -18.52
N SER A 246 -2.39 11.86 -18.19
CA SER A 246 -2.66 12.29 -16.81
C SER A 246 -3.85 11.51 -16.25
N LEU A 247 -3.71 11.01 -15.02
CA LEU A 247 -4.79 10.35 -14.27
C LEU A 247 -5.90 11.38 -13.96
N LEU A 248 -7.05 11.27 -14.63
CA LEU A 248 -8.26 11.99 -14.24
C LEU A 248 -8.99 11.17 -13.15
N SER A 249 -9.44 11.87 -12.10
CA SER A 249 -10.02 11.35 -10.87
C SER A 249 -11.16 10.35 -11.08
N VAL A 250 -11.19 9.32 -10.25
CA VAL A 250 -12.30 8.36 -10.12
C VAL A 250 -13.53 9.09 -9.57
N GLN A 251 -14.55 9.31 -10.41
CA GLN A 251 -15.91 9.53 -9.91
C GLN A 251 -16.69 8.23 -10.02
N SER A 252 -17.39 7.94 -8.93
CA SER A 252 -18.27 6.80 -8.69
C SER A 252 -19.18 6.50 -9.90
N ASN A 253 -19.24 5.21 -10.26
CA ASN A 253 -20.18 4.62 -11.21
C ASN A 253 -20.16 5.17 -12.64
N SER A 254 -19.07 4.97 -13.39
CA SER A 254 -19.15 4.73 -14.85
C SER A 254 -17.81 4.29 -15.44
N ILE A 255 -17.93 3.57 -16.57
CA ILE A 255 -16.86 3.07 -17.44
C ILE A 255 -15.69 4.07 -17.57
N PHE A 256 -14.46 3.60 -17.32
CA PHE A 256 -13.22 4.33 -17.63
C PHE A 256 -13.24 4.82 -19.09
N ARG A 257 -13.36 6.14 -19.29
CA ARG A 257 -13.04 6.77 -20.58
C ARG A 257 -11.67 7.43 -20.47
N CYS A 258 -10.70 6.84 -21.16
CA CYS A 258 -9.40 7.47 -21.40
C CYS A 258 -9.55 8.44 -22.57
N SER A 259 -9.29 9.73 -22.37
CA SER A 259 -9.27 10.73 -23.44
C SER A 259 -7.83 11.20 -23.66
N GLN A 260 -7.37 11.15 -24.92
CA GLN A 260 -6.14 11.82 -25.33
C GLN A 260 -6.31 13.32 -25.19
N LYS A 261 -5.42 13.98 -24.46
CA LYS A 261 -5.21 15.42 -24.64
C LYS A 261 -4.40 15.58 -25.93
N PHE A 262 -4.96 16.34 -26.87
CA PHE A 262 -4.21 16.91 -27.98
C PHE A 262 -3.25 17.98 -27.47
#